data_AF-A0A8I2ZJE0-F1
#
_entry.id   AF-A0A8I2ZJE0-F1
#
_cell.length_a   1.000
_cell.length_b   1.000
_cell.length_c   1.000
_cell.angle_alpha   90.00
_cell.angle_beta   90.00
_cell.angle_gamma   90.00
#
_symmetry.space_group_name_H-M   'P 1'
#
loop_
_entity.id
_entity.type
_entity.pdbx_description
1 polymer ?
#
loop_
_entity_poly.entity_id
_entity_poly.type
_entity_poly.pdbx_seq_one_letter_code
_entity_poly.pdbx_strand_id
1 'polypeptide(L)'
;MLEDIRQQRSVALNNLTSSCNGLPSAAVALATENFPFIVTAERPRVPDRGVVKLLNIPFITTRAEVIAFLGRNSKMLNDFEEPVHIIMDRVSSKTNDAYVEFQTMADAVSAVDRFVLNSSKGKVGRLGDRPISVELSSQSSLMKDLFPFASGLRWEGIHPHMTGSRKDGAPYGQFTGFVTEEEMVMLVKHVEMPNRSPFAKECPQRAFECLISTLKKLPWDCHDFITVRQRAAIHRATVELVRILFFKVRNRVDEVNLTSQLLKRLVLSAMTCAGFTPLQKDDIAYIVEMDSMQSRSHGQPRFADSWCHLYALSPKPDVPLDMLEWYIALIREETNRTVAALPIGHRAELERLAGYTDGYFGYMWAEIQRPFGALTDQMTLGACARAEMMAIEQIIRRALGG
;
A
#
# COMPACT_ATOMS: atom_id res chain seq x y z
N MET A 1 -16.54 7.28 40.03
CA MET A 1 -17.08 7.38 38.65
C MET A 1 -16.10 8.08 37.70
N LEU A 2 -15.71 9.36 37.91
CA LEU A 2 -14.71 10.03 37.04
C LEU A 2 -13.30 9.42 37.15
N GLU A 3 -12.89 9.00 38.35
CA GLU A 3 -11.62 8.28 38.55
C GLU A 3 -11.61 6.89 37.91
N ASP A 4 -12.73 6.15 38.01
CA ASP A 4 -12.88 4.83 37.37
C ASP A 4 -12.80 4.93 35.84
N ILE A 5 -13.36 5.99 35.25
CA ILE A 5 -13.26 6.26 33.81
C ILE A 5 -11.83 6.63 33.42
N ARG A 6 -11.10 7.41 34.23
CA ARG A 6 -9.68 7.74 33.98
C ARG A 6 -8.77 6.51 34.08
N GLN A 7 -9.07 5.56 34.97
CA GLN A 7 -8.33 4.31 35.09
C GLN A 7 -8.47 3.40 33.86
N GLN A 8 -9.54 3.53 33.09
CA GLN A 8 -9.78 2.77 31.86
C GLN A 8 -9.18 3.41 30.59
N ARG A 9 -8.72 4.67 30.68
CA ARG A 9 -8.10 5.41 29.58
C ARG A 9 -6.61 5.11 29.47
N SER A 10 -6.07 5.25 28.26
CA SER A 10 -4.64 5.26 28.03
C SER A 10 -3.98 6.41 28.77
N VAL A 11 -2.73 6.19 29.18
CA VAL A 11 -1.88 7.22 29.80
C VAL A 11 -1.77 8.43 28.88
N ALA A 12 -1.68 8.21 27.57
CA ALA A 12 -1.59 9.26 26.57
C ALA A 12 -2.83 10.18 26.58
N LEU A 13 -4.05 9.61 26.61
CA LEU A 13 -5.28 10.41 26.67
C LEU A 13 -5.44 11.13 28.02
N ASN A 14 -5.07 10.48 29.12
CA ASN A 14 -5.06 11.12 30.45
C ASN A 14 -4.11 12.31 30.50
N ASN A 15 -2.91 12.20 29.91
CA ASN A 15 -1.95 13.30 29.83
C ASN A 15 -2.49 14.44 28.97
N LEU A 16 -3.07 14.13 27.81
CA LEU A 16 -3.64 15.13 26.89
C LEU A 16 -4.77 15.95 27.54
N THR A 17 -5.62 15.29 28.34
CA THR A 17 -6.80 15.90 28.99
C THR A 17 -6.56 16.31 30.45
N SER A 18 -5.29 16.44 30.87
CA SER A 18 -4.91 16.70 32.26
C SER A 18 -5.16 18.14 32.75
N SER A 19 -5.55 19.05 31.85
CA SER A 19 -5.85 20.45 32.16
C SER A 19 -7.04 20.61 33.10
N CYS A 20 -7.14 21.78 33.76
CA CYS A 20 -8.18 22.07 34.76
C CYS A 20 -9.62 22.01 34.21
N ASN A 21 -9.81 22.29 32.92
CA ASN A 21 -11.09 22.20 32.21
C ASN A 21 -11.30 20.84 31.50
N GLY A 22 -10.33 19.92 31.59
CA GLY A 22 -10.37 18.63 30.91
C GLY A 22 -10.15 18.68 29.39
N LEU A 23 -9.78 19.85 28.85
CA LEU A 23 -9.50 20.06 27.41
C LEU A 23 -8.08 20.62 27.19
N PRO A 24 -7.27 20.03 26.29
CA PRO A 24 -5.99 20.60 25.92
C PRO A 24 -6.16 21.93 25.18
N SER A 25 -5.11 22.76 25.17
CA SER A 25 -5.04 23.86 24.20
C SER A 25 -4.90 23.31 22.77
N ALA A 26 -5.33 24.09 21.78
CA ALA A 26 -5.17 23.70 20.37
C ALA A 26 -3.71 23.41 20.00
N ALA A 27 -2.75 24.17 20.53
CA ALA A 27 -1.33 23.96 20.29
C ALA A 27 -0.84 22.61 20.84
N VAL A 28 -1.33 22.18 22.01
CA VAL A 28 -0.97 20.88 22.61
C VAL A 28 -1.60 19.73 21.84
N ALA A 29 -2.85 19.87 21.40
CA ALA A 29 -3.54 18.83 20.62
C ALA A 29 -2.95 18.65 19.21
N LEU A 30 -2.48 19.73 18.59
CA LEU A 30 -1.87 19.69 17.25
C LEU A 30 -0.37 19.38 17.26
N ALA A 31 0.24 19.25 18.45
CA ALA A 31 1.65 18.88 18.57
C ALA A 31 1.89 17.46 18.01
N THR A 32 3.01 17.25 17.32
CA THR A 32 3.33 16.00 16.59
C THR A 32 3.31 14.75 17.47
N GLU A 33 3.59 14.90 18.76
CA GLU A 33 3.52 13.85 19.77
C GLU A 33 2.09 13.40 20.08
N ASN A 34 1.10 14.30 20.01
CA ASN A 34 -0.29 14.04 20.40
C ASN A 34 -1.23 13.87 19.19
N PHE A 35 -0.87 14.43 18.04
CA PHE A 35 -1.70 14.39 16.85
C PHE A 35 -1.74 12.98 16.24
N PRO A 36 -2.92 12.36 16.07
CA PRO A 36 -3.01 10.93 15.82
C PRO A 36 -3.05 10.54 14.34
N PHE A 37 -3.03 11.50 13.41
CA PHE A 37 -3.13 11.24 11.98
C PHE A 37 -1.79 11.42 11.28
N ILE A 38 -1.51 10.57 10.30
CA ILE A 38 -0.34 10.68 9.41
C ILE A 38 -0.78 10.56 7.95
N VAL A 39 0.08 10.99 7.04
CA VAL A 39 -0.09 10.67 5.62
C VAL A 39 0.18 9.18 5.41
N THR A 40 -0.84 8.46 4.95
CA THR A 40 -0.86 7.00 4.80
C THR A 40 0.35 6.47 4.02
N ALA A 41 0.70 7.20 2.96
CA ALA A 41 1.71 6.83 1.98
C ALA A 41 3.14 7.20 2.41
N GLU A 42 3.29 7.94 3.51
CA GLU A 42 4.58 8.36 4.02
C GLU A 42 5.26 7.20 4.75
N ARG A 43 6.49 6.87 4.34
CA ARG A 43 7.29 5.81 4.96
C ARG A 43 8.71 6.29 5.22
N PRO A 44 9.35 5.79 6.28
CA PRO A 44 10.78 6.00 6.46
C PRO A 44 11.54 5.38 5.29
N ARG A 45 12.62 6.06 4.89
CA ARG A 45 13.51 5.61 3.82
C ARG A 45 14.12 4.25 4.17
N VAL A 46 13.93 3.27 3.30
CA VAL A 46 14.55 1.95 3.44
C VAL A 46 15.97 2.02 2.87
N PRO A 47 16.99 1.48 3.55
CA PRO A 47 18.35 1.45 3.03
C PRO A 47 18.44 0.59 1.78
N ASP A 48 19.36 0.94 0.88
CA ASP A 48 19.59 0.19 -0.35
C ASP A 48 20.00 -1.26 -0.04
N ARG A 49 19.44 -2.20 -0.81
CA ARG A 49 19.68 -3.63 -0.68
C ARG A 49 20.61 -4.13 -1.78
N GLY A 50 21.31 -5.24 -1.51
CA GLY A 50 22.04 -5.96 -2.56
C GLY A 50 21.05 -6.66 -3.48
N VAL A 51 21.29 -6.64 -4.79
CA VAL A 51 20.37 -7.25 -5.77
C VAL A 51 21.14 -8.13 -6.74
N VAL A 52 20.61 -9.33 -7.00
CA VAL A 52 21.10 -10.23 -8.05
C VAL A 52 20.00 -10.41 -9.09
N LYS A 53 20.37 -10.40 -10.36
CA LYS A 53 19.48 -10.71 -11.48
C LYS A 53 19.76 -12.12 -11.99
N LEU A 54 18.71 -12.93 -12.08
CA LEU A 54 18.68 -14.23 -12.73
C LEU A 54 18.10 -14.04 -14.12
N LEU A 55 18.92 -14.26 -15.14
CA LEU A 55 18.56 -14.09 -16.53
C LEU A 55 18.15 -15.42 -17.15
N ASN A 56 17.27 -15.36 -18.14
CA ASN A 56 16.89 -16.51 -18.96
C ASN A 56 16.21 -17.63 -18.16
N ILE A 57 15.39 -17.29 -17.18
CA ILE A 57 14.68 -18.30 -16.37
C ILE A 57 13.59 -19.00 -17.22
N PRO A 58 13.26 -20.27 -16.95
CA PRO A 58 12.04 -20.89 -17.49
C PRO A 58 10.77 -20.09 -17.18
N PHE A 59 9.80 -20.09 -18.10
CA PHE A 59 8.53 -19.38 -17.87
C PHE A 59 7.82 -19.85 -16.60
N ILE A 60 7.91 -21.16 -16.34
CA ILE A 60 7.27 -21.84 -15.23
C ILE A 60 8.03 -21.75 -13.90
N THR A 61 9.16 -21.04 -13.86
CA THR A 61 9.99 -20.98 -12.66
C THR A 61 9.20 -20.48 -11.45
N THR A 62 9.27 -21.22 -10.36
CA THR A 62 8.59 -20.88 -9.12
C THR A 62 9.53 -20.11 -8.19
N ARG A 63 8.95 -19.33 -7.27
CA ARG A 63 9.70 -18.69 -6.19
C ARG A 63 10.52 -19.69 -5.38
N ALA A 64 9.97 -20.88 -5.10
CA ALA A 64 10.65 -21.92 -4.35
C ALA A 64 11.90 -22.43 -5.05
N GLU A 65 11.85 -22.60 -6.38
CA GLU A 65 13.02 -22.98 -7.19
C GLU A 65 14.11 -21.91 -7.16
N VAL A 66 13.74 -20.62 -7.24
CA VAL A 66 14.71 -19.52 -7.11
C VAL A 66 15.42 -19.54 -5.76
N ILE A 67 14.67 -19.74 -4.67
CA ILE A 67 15.22 -19.85 -3.32
C ILE A 67 16.13 -21.08 -3.18
N ALA A 68 15.69 -22.22 -3.70
CA ALA A 68 16.46 -23.45 -3.68
C ALA A 68 17.78 -23.32 -4.47
N PHE A 69 17.72 -22.65 -5.63
CA PHE A 69 18.87 -22.38 -6.48
C PHE A 69 19.95 -21.55 -5.79
N LEU A 70 19.56 -20.48 -5.07
CA LEU A 70 20.51 -19.64 -4.31
C LEU A 70 21.00 -20.32 -3.03
N GLY A 71 20.22 -21.27 -2.50
CA GLY A 71 20.53 -22.05 -1.32
C GLY A 71 20.21 -21.32 -0.01
N ARG A 72 20.11 -22.11 1.08
CA ARG A 72 19.68 -21.61 2.42
C ARG A 72 20.64 -20.58 3.05
N ASN A 73 21.92 -20.58 2.67
CA ASN A 73 22.95 -19.69 3.19
C ASN A 73 23.20 -18.48 2.27
N SER A 74 22.18 -18.06 1.53
CA SER A 74 22.27 -16.96 0.57
C SER A 74 22.22 -15.58 1.22
N LYS A 75 21.80 -15.44 2.49
CA LYS A 75 21.62 -14.13 3.17
C LYS A 75 20.66 -13.20 2.41
N MET A 76 19.69 -13.79 1.70
CA MET A 76 18.53 -13.08 1.15
C MET A 76 17.72 -12.41 2.27
N LEU A 77 16.88 -11.44 1.91
CA LEU A 77 15.90 -10.92 2.87
C LEU A 77 14.94 -12.03 3.33
N ASN A 78 14.25 -11.78 4.44
CA ASN A 78 13.28 -12.72 4.96
C ASN A 78 12.03 -12.78 4.06
N ASP A 79 11.23 -13.84 4.20
CA ASP A 79 10.00 -14.01 3.40
C ASP A 79 8.97 -12.89 3.59
N PHE A 80 8.98 -12.18 4.73
CA PHE A 80 8.07 -11.06 5.01
C PHE A 80 8.38 -9.82 4.15
N GLU A 81 9.66 -9.61 3.82
CA GLU A 81 10.14 -8.54 2.94
C GLU A 81 9.97 -8.87 1.44
N GLU A 82 9.54 -10.10 1.10
CA GLU A 82 9.28 -10.55 -0.27
C GLU A 82 10.51 -10.40 -1.21
N PRO A 83 11.63 -11.08 -0.93
CA PRO A 83 12.93 -10.86 -1.60
C PRO A 83 12.98 -11.26 -3.08
N VAL A 84 12.06 -12.11 -3.54
CA VAL A 84 12.12 -12.72 -4.88
C VAL A 84 11.06 -12.07 -5.76
N HIS A 85 11.51 -11.41 -6.83
CA HIS A 85 10.66 -10.72 -7.79
C HIS A 85 10.84 -11.36 -9.16
N ILE A 86 9.89 -12.22 -9.55
CA ILE A 86 9.90 -12.78 -10.90
C ILE A 86 9.14 -11.84 -11.84
N ILE A 87 9.86 -11.22 -12.78
CA ILE A 87 9.31 -10.19 -13.64
C ILE A 87 8.33 -10.83 -14.63
N MET A 88 7.12 -10.28 -14.65
CA MET A 88 6.02 -10.67 -15.51
C MET A 88 5.56 -9.45 -16.30
N ASP A 89 5.49 -9.57 -17.62
CA ASP A 89 4.79 -8.59 -18.44
C ASP A 89 3.28 -8.70 -18.16
N ARG A 90 2.68 -7.64 -17.61
CA ARG A 90 1.30 -7.65 -17.10
C ARG A 90 0.23 -7.76 -18.18
N VAL A 91 0.59 -7.60 -19.46
CA VAL A 91 -0.33 -7.65 -20.60
C VAL A 91 -0.31 -9.02 -21.27
N SER A 92 0.87 -9.62 -21.41
CA SER A 92 1.08 -10.90 -22.10
C SER A 92 1.24 -12.09 -21.15
N SER A 93 1.42 -11.86 -19.85
CA SER A 93 1.77 -12.84 -18.81
C SER A 93 3.12 -13.55 -18.99
N LYS A 94 3.95 -13.11 -19.94
CA LYS A 94 5.29 -13.67 -20.17
C LYS A 94 6.26 -13.29 -19.07
N THR A 95 7.20 -14.18 -18.79
CA THR A 95 8.14 -14.02 -17.70
C THR A 95 9.55 -14.28 -18.21
N ASN A 96 10.51 -13.42 -17.85
CA ASN A 96 11.83 -13.47 -18.50
C ASN A 96 12.96 -13.60 -17.49
N ASP A 97 12.96 -12.70 -16.52
CA ASP A 97 14.03 -12.56 -15.54
C ASP A 97 13.45 -12.59 -14.12
N ALA A 98 14.28 -12.97 -13.16
CA ALA A 98 13.98 -12.81 -11.75
C ALA A 98 15.04 -11.94 -11.08
N TYR A 99 14.63 -11.21 -10.06
CA TYR A 99 15.50 -10.48 -9.17
C TYR A 99 15.39 -11.04 -7.77
N VAL A 100 16.51 -11.03 -7.06
CA VAL A 100 16.56 -11.43 -5.66
C VAL A 100 17.29 -10.39 -4.83
N GLU A 101 16.65 -9.95 -3.75
CA GLU A 101 17.21 -8.98 -2.81
C GLU A 101 17.90 -9.65 -1.61
N PHE A 102 19.01 -9.06 -1.21
CA PHE A 102 19.91 -9.49 -0.16
C PHE A 102 20.03 -8.43 0.92
N GLN A 103 20.42 -8.83 2.13
CA GLN A 103 20.59 -7.91 3.26
C GLN A 103 21.57 -6.78 2.94
N THR A 104 22.68 -7.10 2.27
CA THR A 104 23.72 -6.15 1.86
C THR A 104 24.19 -6.39 0.43
N MET A 105 24.88 -5.40 -0.14
CA MET A 105 25.55 -5.55 -1.44
C MET A 105 26.65 -6.62 -1.40
N ALA A 106 27.38 -6.76 -0.29
CA ALA A 106 28.42 -7.77 -0.14
C ALA A 106 27.86 -9.20 -0.18
N ASP A 107 26.66 -9.42 0.35
CA ASP A 107 25.96 -10.71 0.27
C ASP A 107 25.58 -11.04 -1.18
N ALA A 108 25.10 -10.06 -1.94
CA ALA A 108 24.78 -10.22 -3.36
C ALA A 108 26.03 -10.56 -4.19
N VAL A 109 27.15 -9.85 -3.98
CA VAL A 109 28.44 -10.15 -4.62
C VAL A 109 28.88 -11.58 -4.29
N SER A 110 28.81 -11.97 -3.02
CA SER A 110 29.17 -13.32 -2.58
C SER A 110 28.28 -14.40 -3.22
N ALA A 111 27.01 -14.11 -3.51
CA ALA A 111 26.13 -15.04 -4.21
C ALA A 111 26.56 -15.22 -5.68
N VAL A 112 26.93 -14.14 -6.36
CA VAL A 112 27.43 -14.17 -7.74
C VAL A 112 28.79 -14.89 -7.81
N ASP A 113 29.73 -14.57 -6.92
CA ASP A 113 31.06 -15.20 -6.89
C ASP A 113 30.98 -16.70 -6.69
N ARG A 114 30.07 -17.17 -5.82
CA ARG A 114 29.80 -18.61 -5.65
C ARG A 114 29.28 -19.25 -6.93
N PHE A 115 28.39 -18.59 -7.65
CA PHE A 115 27.88 -19.07 -8.92
C PHE A 115 28.99 -19.16 -9.98
N VAL A 116 29.82 -18.12 -10.10
CA VAL A 116 30.97 -18.09 -11.03
C VAL A 116 31.97 -19.19 -10.71
N LEU A 117 32.33 -19.36 -9.43
CA LEU A 117 33.25 -20.41 -8.98
C LEU A 117 32.71 -21.83 -9.22
N ASN A 118 31.40 -22.03 -9.07
CA ASN A 118 30.77 -23.32 -9.39
C ASN A 118 30.78 -23.57 -10.90
N SER A 119 30.51 -22.53 -11.69
CA SER A 119 30.53 -22.60 -13.15
C SER A 119 31.94 -22.91 -13.68
N SER A 120 32.99 -22.31 -13.10
CA SER A 120 34.39 -22.60 -13.45
C SER A 120 34.82 -24.03 -13.08
N LYS A 121 34.15 -24.65 -12.10
CA LYS A 121 34.30 -26.07 -11.73
C LYS A 121 33.46 -27.02 -12.59
N GLY A 122 32.87 -26.52 -13.68
CA GLY A 122 32.04 -27.30 -14.60
C GLY A 122 30.60 -27.55 -14.11
N LYS A 123 30.18 -26.97 -12.98
CA LYS A 123 28.80 -27.06 -12.51
C LYS A 123 27.97 -25.95 -13.15
N VAL A 124 27.21 -26.30 -14.19
CA VAL A 124 26.26 -25.37 -14.83
C VAL A 124 25.11 -25.09 -13.87
N GLY A 125 24.90 -23.82 -13.52
CA GLY A 125 23.72 -23.43 -12.75
C GLY A 125 22.47 -23.48 -13.62
N ARG A 126 21.50 -24.29 -13.18
CA ARG A 126 20.27 -24.56 -13.92
C ARG A 126 19.05 -24.30 -13.04
N LEU A 127 17.98 -23.83 -13.67
CA LEU A 127 16.63 -23.86 -13.13
C LEU A 127 15.80 -24.79 -14.02
N GLY A 128 15.36 -25.91 -13.44
CA GLY A 128 14.88 -27.05 -14.23
C GLY A 128 15.96 -27.52 -15.21
N ASP A 129 15.61 -27.65 -16.49
CA ASP A 129 16.55 -28.06 -17.53
C ASP A 129 17.31 -26.89 -18.18
N ARG A 130 16.95 -25.63 -17.86
CA ARG A 130 17.48 -24.45 -18.54
C ARG A 130 18.72 -23.91 -17.84
N PRO A 131 19.85 -23.74 -18.54
CA PRO A 131 20.99 -23.01 -18.00
C PRO A 131 20.61 -21.53 -17.85
N ILE A 132 20.94 -20.96 -16.69
CA ILE A 132 20.66 -19.56 -16.37
C ILE A 132 21.96 -18.80 -16.13
N SER A 133 21.91 -17.49 -16.32
CA SER A 133 23.00 -16.59 -15.96
C SER A 133 22.65 -15.81 -14.72
N VAL A 134 23.64 -15.60 -13.85
CA VAL A 134 23.48 -14.89 -12.57
C VAL A 134 24.42 -13.70 -12.59
N GLU A 135 23.85 -12.50 -12.47
CA GLU A 135 24.60 -11.26 -12.56
C GLU A 135 24.29 -10.35 -11.36
N LEU A 136 25.30 -9.59 -10.93
CA LEU A 136 25.10 -8.54 -9.95
C LEU A 136 24.21 -7.45 -10.57
N SER A 137 23.25 -6.96 -9.80
CA SER A 137 22.31 -5.94 -10.26
C SER A 137 22.11 -4.85 -9.21
N SER A 138 21.15 -3.96 -9.45
CA SER A 138 20.83 -2.84 -8.59
C SER A 138 19.34 -2.76 -8.33
N GLN A 139 18.95 -2.07 -7.25
CA GLN A 139 17.54 -1.75 -7.01
C GLN A 139 16.97 -0.87 -8.13
N SER A 140 17.75 0.05 -8.70
CA SER A 140 17.31 0.83 -9.86
C SER A 140 16.90 -0.04 -11.05
N SER A 141 17.68 -1.09 -11.36
CA SER A 141 17.38 -2.04 -12.43
C SER A 141 16.12 -2.85 -12.12
N LEU A 142 15.98 -3.33 -10.89
CA LEU A 142 14.76 -4.01 -10.41
C LEU A 142 13.53 -3.13 -10.57
N MET A 143 13.59 -1.88 -10.11
CA MET A 143 12.47 -0.94 -10.17
C MET A 143 12.07 -0.62 -11.61
N LYS A 144 13.06 -0.45 -12.50
CA LYS A 144 12.82 -0.24 -13.92
C LYS A 144 12.06 -1.41 -14.57
N ASP A 145 12.44 -2.65 -14.24
CA ASP A 145 11.81 -3.85 -14.80
C ASP A 145 10.45 -4.15 -14.14
N LEU A 146 10.23 -3.74 -12.88
CA LEU A 146 8.93 -3.85 -12.19
C LEU A 146 7.90 -2.82 -12.69
N PHE A 147 8.35 -1.63 -13.07
CA PHE A 147 7.51 -0.52 -13.50
C PHE A 147 7.91 -0.02 -14.91
N PRO A 148 7.77 -0.87 -15.94
CA PRO A 148 8.30 -0.60 -17.28
C PRO A 148 7.64 0.60 -17.99
N PHE A 149 6.39 0.93 -17.63
CA PHE A 149 5.65 2.08 -18.18
C PHE A 149 5.90 3.39 -17.43
N ALA A 150 6.65 3.37 -16.33
CA ALA A 150 7.04 4.56 -15.58
C ALA A 150 8.14 5.34 -16.35
N SER A 151 7.72 6.08 -17.37
CA SER A 151 8.58 6.91 -18.21
C SER A 151 8.76 8.33 -17.62
N GLY A 152 9.73 9.08 -18.12
CA GLY A 152 9.97 10.46 -17.65
C GLY A 152 10.64 10.56 -16.26
N LEU A 153 11.20 9.46 -15.75
CA LEU A 153 11.96 9.44 -14.48
C LEU A 153 13.24 8.61 -14.59
N ARG A 154 14.14 8.80 -13.62
CA ARG A 154 15.33 7.99 -13.36
C ARG A 154 15.20 7.32 -12.00
N TRP A 155 15.47 6.02 -11.91
CA TRP A 155 15.51 5.30 -10.63
C TRP A 155 16.89 5.44 -9.98
N GLU A 156 16.93 5.92 -8.73
CA GLU A 156 18.12 5.90 -7.87
C GLU A 156 17.81 5.02 -6.64
N GLY A 157 18.30 3.79 -6.68
CA GLY A 157 17.86 2.75 -5.75
C GLY A 157 16.36 2.46 -5.95
N ILE A 158 15.59 2.53 -4.86
CA ILE A 158 14.12 2.41 -4.90
C ILE A 158 13.41 3.74 -5.21
N HIS A 159 14.12 4.87 -5.23
CA HIS A 159 13.51 6.18 -5.32
C HIS A 159 13.45 6.68 -6.77
N PRO A 160 12.28 7.17 -7.24
CA PRO A 160 12.16 7.79 -8.53
C PRO A 160 12.56 9.27 -8.49
N HIS A 161 13.46 9.67 -9.39
CA HIS A 161 13.82 11.05 -9.66
C HIS A 161 13.17 11.50 -10.95
N MET A 162 12.16 12.37 -10.86
CA MET A 162 11.43 12.87 -12.03
C MET A 162 12.33 13.73 -12.91
N THR A 163 12.41 13.38 -14.19
CA THR A 163 13.16 14.12 -15.21
C THR A 163 12.21 15.00 -16.00
N GLY A 164 11.98 16.23 -15.51
CA GLY A 164 11.21 17.27 -16.21
C GLY A 164 10.10 17.90 -15.38
N SER A 165 9.88 19.20 -15.58
CA SER A 165 8.72 19.92 -15.04
C SER A 165 7.47 19.54 -15.82
N ARG A 166 6.40 19.14 -15.13
CA ARG A 166 5.06 18.92 -15.68
C ARG A 166 4.56 20.23 -16.30
N LYS A 167 4.86 20.48 -17.56
CA LYS A 167 4.29 21.59 -18.34
C LYS A 167 3.12 21.06 -19.16
N ASP A 168 1.97 21.70 -19.05
CA ASP A 168 0.75 21.33 -19.78
C ASP A 168 1.01 21.28 -21.29
N GLY A 169 0.58 20.20 -21.95
CA GLY A 169 0.43 20.15 -23.42
C GLY A 169 1.54 19.49 -24.25
N ALA A 170 2.52 18.77 -23.69
CA ALA A 170 3.54 18.07 -24.48
C ALA A 170 3.35 16.52 -24.46
N PRO A 171 3.20 15.84 -25.62
CA PRO A 171 2.74 14.44 -25.69
C PRO A 171 3.82 13.34 -25.54
N TYR A 172 5.12 13.65 -25.51
CA TYR A 172 6.18 12.62 -25.41
C TYR A 172 7.16 12.94 -24.26
N GLY A 173 7.30 12.01 -23.30
CA GLY A 173 8.34 12.04 -22.27
C GLY A 173 7.91 12.47 -20.85
N GLN A 174 6.62 12.73 -20.60
CA GLN A 174 6.13 13.02 -19.24
C GLN A 174 5.73 11.76 -18.48
N PHE A 175 5.91 11.80 -17.16
CA PHE A 175 5.49 10.75 -16.25
C PHE A 175 3.97 10.59 -16.27
N THR A 176 3.49 9.41 -16.68
CA THR A 176 2.07 9.05 -16.75
C THR A 176 1.59 8.28 -15.52
N GLY A 177 2.50 7.86 -14.65
CA GLY A 177 2.22 7.02 -13.50
C GLY A 177 3.23 5.88 -13.35
N PHE A 178 3.26 5.26 -12.18
CA PHE A 178 4.09 4.07 -11.95
C PHE A 178 3.49 2.80 -12.55
N VAL A 179 2.16 2.73 -12.58
CA VAL A 179 1.38 1.65 -13.20
C VAL A 179 0.17 2.21 -13.92
N THR A 180 -0.27 1.56 -14.98
CA THR A 180 -1.50 1.93 -15.69
C THR A 180 -2.71 1.15 -15.20
N GLU A 181 -3.92 1.65 -15.47
CA GLU A 181 -5.15 0.93 -15.15
C GLU A 181 -5.28 -0.34 -16.00
N GLU A 182 -4.85 -0.30 -17.26
CA GLU A 182 -4.86 -1.43 -18.18
C GLU A 182 -3.96 -2.56 -17.68
N GLU A 183 -2.77 -2.24 -17.14
CA GLU A 183 -1.88 -3.23 -16.51
C GLU A 183 -2.59 -3.97 -15.36
N MET A 184 -3.32 -3.23 -14.52
CA MET A 184 -4.04 -3.81 -13.37
C MET A 184 -5.23 -4.66 -13.82
N VAL A 185 -5.99 -4.20 -14.83
CA VAL A 185 -7.11 -4.96 -15.41
C VAL A 185 -6.62 -6.24 -16.08
N MET A 186 -5.53 -6.18 -16.86
CA MET A 186 -4.98 -7.36 -17.52
C MET A 186 -4.44 -8.38 -16.52
N LEU A 187 -3.82 -7.92 -15.44
CA LEU A 187 -3.36 -8.79 -14.36
C LEU A 187 -4.49 -9.65 -13.76
N VAL A 188 -5.67 -9.06 -13.55
CA VAL A 188 -6.88 -9.78 -13.09
C VAL A 188 -7.38 -10.76 -14.17
N LYS A 189 -7.50 -10.30 -15.42
CA LYS A 189 -7.98 -11.13 -16.54
C LYS A 189 -7.15 -12.39 -16.76
N HIS A 190 -5.84 -12.34 -16.54
CA HIS A 190 -4.96 -13.51 -16.63
C HIS A 190 -5.36 -14.63 -15.65
N VAL A 191 -5.94 -14.28 -14.50
CA VAL A 191 -6.39 -15.23 -13.48
C VAL A 191 -7.84 -15.70 -13.70
N GLU A 192 -8.71 -14.79 -14.17
CA GLU A 192 -10.11 -15.10 -14.46
C GLU A 192 -10.28 -15.96 -15.72
N MET A 193 -9.48 -15.69 -16.75
CA MET A 193 -9.58 -16.34 -18.06
C MET A 193 -8.23 -17.00 -18.45
N PRO A 194 -7.74 -18.00 -17.68
CA PRO A 194 -6.43 -18.61 -17.93
C PRO A 194 -6.32 -19.26 -19.32
N ASN A 195 -7.43 -19.72 -19.88
CA ASN A 195 -7.47 -20.30 -21.24
C ASN A 195 -7.09 -19.29 -22.34
N ARG A 196 -7.19 -17.98 -22.07
CA ARG A 196 -6.77 -16.92 -23.01
C ARG A 196 -5.31 -16.51 -22.82
N SER A 197 -4.60 -17.12 -21.86
CA SER A 197 -3.27 -16.71 -21.44
C SER A 197 -2.40 -17.94 -21.11
N PRO A 198 -1.72 -18.52 -22.11
CA PRO A 198 -1.03 -19.81 -21.95
C PRO A 198 -0.01 -19.81 -20.80
N PHE A 199 0.77 -18.73 -20.64
CA PHE A 199 1.76 -18.63 -19.55
C PHE A 199 1.10 -18.53 -18.16
N ALA A 200 -0.02 -17.81 -18.04
CA ALA A 200 -0.76 -17.73 -16.79
C ALA A 200 -1.46 -19.06 -16.45
N LYS A 201 -1.81 -19.87 -17.45
CA LYS A 201 -2.36 -21.22 -17.25
C LYS A 201 -1.32 -22.17 -16.66
N GLU A 202 -0.07 -22.11 -17.12
CA GLU A 202 1.01 -22.95 -16.61
C GLU A 202 1.53 -22.52 -15.23
N CYS A 203 1.42 -21.22 -14.91
CA CYS A 203 1.83 -20.66 -13.62
C CYS A 203 0.76 -19.72 -13.05
N PRO A 204 -0.36 -20.26 -12.55
CA PRO A 204 -1.48 -19.45 -12.06
C PRO A 204 -1.14 -18.59 -10.84
N GLN A 205 -0.10 -18.94 -10.08
CA GLN A 205 0.42 -18.17 -8.96
C GLN A 205 1.05 -16.83 -9.37
N ARG A 206 1.53 -16.70 -10.62
CA ARG A 206 2.43 -15.61 -11.02
C ARG A 206 1.77 -14.24 -10.97
N ALA A 207 0.49 -14.15 -11.34
CA ALA A 207 -0.24 -12.88 -11.29
C ALA A 207 -0.34 -12.33 -9.86
N PHE A 208 -0.53 -13.22 -8.87
CA PHE A 208 -0.55 -12.85 -7.45
C PHE A 208 0.83 -12.40 -6.97
N GLU A 209 1.90 -13.11 -7.37
CA GLU A 209 3.29 -12.73 -7.03
C GLU A 209 3.71 -11.40 -7.67
N CYS A 210 3.23 -11.12 -8.89
CA CYS A 210 3.42 -9.84 -9.56
C CYS A 210 2.70 -8.72 -8.80
N LEU A 211 1.46 -8.93 -8.35
CA LEU A 211 0.75 -7.96 -7.51
C LEU A 211 1.46 -7.74 -6.18
N ILE A 212 1.92 -8.80 -5.49
CA ILE A 212 2.70 -8.70 -4.24
C ILE A 212 3.92 -7.80 -4.44
N SER A 213 4.71 -8.06 -5.49
CA SER A 213 5.89 -7.26 -5.82
C SER A 213 5.51 -5.81 -6.10
N THR A 214 4.41 -5.58 -6.83
CA THR A 214 3.88 -4.25 -7.12
C THR A 214 3.51 -3.49 -5.83
N LEU A 215 2.74 -4.11 -4.93
CA LEU A 215 2.33 -3.48 -3.66
C LEU A 215 3.51 -3.16 -2.74
N LYS A 216 4.51 -4.05 -2.67
CA LYS A 216 5.69 -3.89 -1.81
C LYS A 216 6.69 -2.87 -2.37
N LYS A 217 6.83 -2.76 -3.70
CA LYS A 217 7.86 -1.94 -4.33
C LYS A 217 7.37 -0.60 -4.86
N LEU A 218 6.07 -0.40 -5.05
CA LEU A 218 5.57 0.89 -5.54
C LEU A 218 5.99 2.02 -4.58
N PRO A 219 6.58 3.12 -5.08
CA PRO A 219 7.09 4.22 -4.27
C PRO A 219 5.93 5.08 -3.74
N TRP A 220 5.20 4.57 -2.75
CA TRP A 220 4.05 5.23 -2.15
C TRP A 220 4.41 6.58 -1.53
N ASP A 221 5.64 6.74 -1.03
CA ASP A 221 6.20 7.98 -0.51
C ASP A 221 6.19 9.12 -1.55
N CYS A 222 6.17 8.79 -2.83
CA CYS A 222 6.00 9.74 -3.93
C CYS A 222 4.51 10.10 -4.16
N HIS A 223 3.76 10.32 -3.09
CA HIS A 223 2.31 10.53 -3.10
C HIS A 223 1.85 11.75 -3.91
N ASP A 224 2.74 12.70 -4.20
CA ASP A 224 2.46 13.84 -5.08
C ASP A 224 2.40 13.46 -6.56
N PHE A 225 2.84 12.25 -6.91
CA PHE A 225 2.83 11.72 -8.27
C PHE A 225 1.83 10.57 -8.47
N ILE A 226 1.20 10.11 -7.39
CA ILE A 226 0.20 9.04 -7.43
C ILE A 226 -1.18 9.67 -7.34
N THR A 227 -2.05 9.37 -8.30
CA THR A 227 -3.43 9.87 -8.31
C THR A 227 -4.36 8.95 -7.53
N VAL A 228 -5.50 9.49 -7.08
CA VAL A 228 -6.59 8.71 -6.48
C VAL A 228 -7.01 7.59 -7.44
N ARG A 229 -7.12 7.88 -8.75
CA ARG A 229 -7.43 6.89 -9.79
C ARG A 229 -6.41 5.76 -9.86
N GLN A 230 -5.11 6.08 -9.89
CA GLN A 230 -4.06 5.06 -9.98
C GLN A 230 -4.10 4.14 -8.76
N ARG A 231 -4.20 4.71 -7.55
CA ARG A 231 -4.37 3.91 -6.34
C ARG A 231 -5.64 3.04 -6.41
N ALA A 232 -6.75 3.59 -6.85
CA ALA A 232 -8.01 2.86 -6.97
C ALA A 232 -7.89 1.67 -7.94
N ALA A 233 -7.17 1.82 -9.07
CA ALA A 233 -6.91 0.72 -9.99
C ALA A 233 -6.11 -0.42 -9.33
N ILE A 234 -5.06 -0.09 -8.56
CA ILE A 234 -4.26 -1.07 -7.81
C ILE A 234 -5.11 -1.77 -6.73
N HIS A 235 -5.90 -1.00 -5.98
CA HIS A 235 -6.78 -1.53 -4.94
C HIS A 235 -7.87 -2.43 -5.51
N ARG A 236 -8.56 -2.03 -6.59
CA ARG A 236 -9.54 -2.89 -7.29
C ARG A 236 -8.93 -4.21 -7.73
N ALA A 237 -7.77 -4.18 -8.37
CA ALA A 237 -7.07 -5.41 -8.77
C ALA A 237 -6.69 -6.27 -7.55
N THR A 238 -6.31 -5.64 -6.44
CA THR A 238 -6.01 -6.35 -5.19
C THR A 238 -7.24 -7.03 -4.60
N VAL A 239 -8.37 -6.34 -4.52
CA VAL A 239 -9.66 -6.89 -4.07
C VAL A 239 -10.05 -8.10 -4.90
N GLU A 240 -10.03 -8.00 -6.24
CA GLU A 240 -10.41 -9.11 -7.12
C GLU A 240 -9.45 -10.30 -7.00
N LEU A 241 -8.13 -10.05 -7.01
CA LEU A 241 -7.16 -11.13 -6.87
C LEU A 241 -7.22 -11.80 -5.48
N VAL A 242 -7.40 -11.04 -4.39
CA VAL A 242 -7.61 -11.62 -3.06
C VAL A 242 -8.86 -12.48 -3.04
N ARG A 243 -9.99 -11.98 -3.58
CA ARG A 243 -11.26 -12.73 -3.65
C ARG A 243 -11.10 -14.04 -4.42
N ILE A 244 -10.48 -13.99 -5.60
CA ILE A 244 -10.26 -15.17 -6.44
C ILE A 244 -9.33 -16.17 -5.73
N LEU A 245 -8.22 -15.72 -5.15
CA LEU A 245 -7.27 -16.60 -4.48
C LEU A 245 -7.88 -17.21 -3.21
N PHE A 246 -8.58 -16.42 -2.40
CA PHE A 246 -9.29 -16.89 -1.21
C PHE A 246 -10.28 -18.01 -1.57
N PHE A 247 -11.11 -17.78 -2.59
CA PHE A 247 -12.04 -18.79 -3.09
C PHE A 247 -11.31 -20.06 -3.56
N LYS A 248 -10.26 -19.93 -4.39
CA LYS A 248 -9.52 -21.09 -4.93
C LYS A 248 -8.79 -21.88 -3.84
N VAL A 249 -8.22 -21.22 -2.83
CA VAL A 249 -7.57 -21.86 -1.67
C VAL A 249 -8.61 -22.58 -0.81
N ARG A 250 -9.72 -21.91 -0.47
CA ARG A 250 -10.79 -22.49 0.35
C ARG A 250 -11.41 -23.74 -0.28
N ASN A 251 -11.56 -23.73 -1.61
CA ASN A 251 -12.09 -24.85 -2.38
C ASN A 251 -11.03 -25.83 -2.88
N ARG A 252 -9.76 -25.66 -2.50
CA ARG A 252 -8.64 -26.56 -2.85
C ARG A 252 -8.51 -26.83 -4.36
N VAL A 253 -8.72 -25.80 -5.17
CA VAL A 253 -8.74 -25.92 -6.64
C VAL A 253 -7.37 -26.31 -7.21
N ASP A 254 -6.30 -25.79 -6.64
CA ASP A 254 -4.91 -26.10 -7.00
C ASP A 254 -4.02 -25.96 -5.75
N GLU A 255 -3.91 -27.05 -4.98
CA GLU A 255 -3.14 -27.06 -3.74
C GLU A 255 -1.62 -26.95 -3.94
N VAL A 256 -1.13 -27.11 -5.19
CA VAL A 256 0.30 -27.08 -5.50
C VAL A 256 0.76 -25.63 -5.75
N ASN A 257 0.03 -24.91 -6.60
CA ASN A 257 0.42 -23.56 -7.00
C ASN A 257 -0.34 -22.47 -6.22
N LEU A 258 -1.62 -22.69 -5.92
CA LEU A 258 -2.50 -21.72 -5.27
C LEU A 258 -2.64 -22.06 -3.80
N THR A 259 -1.55 -21.83 -3.06
CA THR A 259 -1.40 -22.28 -1.67
C THR A 259 -1.94 -21.27 -0.66
N SER A 260 -2.26 -21.74 0.56
CA SER A 260 -2.56 -20.87 1.70
C SER A 260 -1.39 -19.93 2.03
N GLN A 261 -0.15 -20.35 1.75
CA GLN A 261 1.02 -19.49 1.93
C GLN A 261 1.02 -18.32 0.94
N LEU A 262 0.65 -18.54 -0.32
CA LEU A 262 0.50 -17.47 -1.30
C LEU A 262 -0.60 -16.48 -0.88
N LEU A 263 -1.74 -16.99 -0.41
CA LEU A 263 -2.82 -16.15 0.12
C LEU A 263 -2.35 -15.30 1.31
N LYS A 264 -1.67 -15.91 2.29
CA LYS A 264 -1.12 -15.20 3.44
C LYS A 264 -0.17 -14.07 3.01
N ARG A 265 0.72 -14.33 2.05
CA ARG A 265 1.65 -13.33 1.49
C ARG A 265 0.91 -12.18 0.80
N LEU A 266 -0.12 -12.48 0.01
CA LEU A 266 -0.91 -11.47 -0.69
C LEU A 266 -1.69 -10.59 0.30
N VAL A 267 -2.41 -11.20 1.24
CA VAL A 267 -3.17 -10.49 2.29
C VAL A 267 -2.23 -9.63 3.12
N LEU A 268 -1.10 -10.18 3.56
CA LEU A 268 -0.12 -9.42 4.34
C LEU A 268 0.43 -8.22 3.56
N SER A 269 0.71 -8.39 2.27
CA SER A 269 1.19 -7.31 1.40
C SER A 269 0.15 -6.22 1.21
N ALA A 270 -1.14 -6.59 1.10
CA ALA A 270 -2.25 -5.65 1.00
C ALA A 270 -2.50 -4.90 2.33
N MET A 271 -2.57 -5.62 3.45
CA MET A 271 -2.81 -5.04 4.78
C MET A 271 -1.68 -4.14 5.24
N THR A 272 -0.43 -4.46 4.85
CA THR A 272 0.74 -3.62 5.15
C THR A 272 1.04 -2.57 4.08
N CYS A 273 0.23 -2.46 3.02
CA CYS A 273 0.41 -1.48 1.96
C CYS A 273 0.27 -0.05 2.51
N ALA A 274 1.24 0.84 2.24
CA ALA A 274 1.18 2.25 2.64
C ALA A 274 0.31 3.08 1.71
N GLY A 275 0.04 2.60 0.49
CA GLY A 275 -0.90 3.28 -0.38
C GLY A 275 -2.35 3.20 0.10
N PHE A 276 -2.71 2.14 0.82
CA PHE A 276 -4.10 1.82 1.13
C PHE A 276 -4.57 2.48 2.41
N THR A 277 -5.72 3.15 2.30
CA THR A 277 -6.46 3.73 3.44
C THR A 277 -6.99 2.64 4.38
N PRO A 278 -7.43 3.01 5.60
CA PRO A 278 -8.07 2.06 6.51
C PRO A 278 -9.27 1.36 5.88
N LEU A 279 -10.13 2.11 5.17
CA LEU A 279 -11.28 1.55 4.45
C LEU A 279 -10.84 0.54 3.36
N GLN A 280 -9.84 0.88 2.56
CA GLN A 280 -9.36 -0.02 1.52
C GLN A 280 -8.77 -1.31 2.07
N LYS A 281 -8.14 -1.26 3.25
CA LYS A 281 -7.66 -2.44 3.96
C LYS A 281 -8.82 -3.21 4.62
N ASP A 282 -9.89 -2.52 5.00
CA ASP A 282 -11.09 -3.13 5.57
C ASP A 282 -11.79 -4.02 4.53
N ASP A 283 -11.86 -3.59 3.26
CA ASP A 283 -12.34 -4.42 2.15
C ASP A 283 -11.60 -5.78 2.10
N ILE A 284 -10.27 -5.74 2.27
CA ILE A 284 -9.43 -6.95 2.24
C ILE A 284 -9.70 -7.82 3.47
N ALA A 285 -9.78 -7.22 4.65
CA ALA A 285 -10.08 -7.91 5.90
C ALA A 285 -11.46 -8.58 5.84
N TYR A 286 -12.46 -7.90 5.28
CA TYR A 286 -13.80 -8.42 5.08
C TYR A 286 -13.82 -9.63 4.14
N ILE A 287 -13.15 -9.56 2.99
CA ILE A 287 -13.11 -10.66 2.00
C ILE A 287 -12.53 -11.95 2.58
N VAL A 288 -11.50 -11.84 3.42
CA VAL A 288 -10.81 -13.01 3.99
C VAL A 288 -11.35 -13.41 5.36
N GLU A 289 -12.49 -12.85 5.77
CA GLU A 289 -13.15 -13.15 7.03
C GLU A 289 -12.21 -12.94 8.24
N MET A 290 -11.41 -11.87 8.19
CA MET A 290 -10.40 -11.57 9.21
C MET A 290 -11.05 -11.19 10.54
N ASP A 291 -10.62 -11.82 11.64
CA ASP A 291 -11.12 -11.48 12.95
C ASP A 291 -10.63 -10.11 13.44
N SER A 292 -11.33 -9.53 14.43
CA SER A 292 -11.01 -8.19 14.94
C SER A 292 -9.63 -8.07 15.58
N MET A 293 -9.06 -9.16 16.13
CA MET A 293 -7.73 -9.15 16.73
C MET A 293 -6.64 -9.17 15.66
N GLN A 294 -6.83 -9.98 14.62
CA GLN A 294 -5.96 -10.01 13.43
C GLN A 294 -5.98 -8.66 12.71
N SER A 295 -7.17 -8.07 12.51
CA SER A 295 -7.31 -6.74 11.90
C SER A 295 -6.54 -5.67 12.69
N ARG A 296 -6.66 -5.68 14.02
CA ARG A 296 -5.88 -4.79 14.92
C ARG A 296 -4.38 -5.03 14.84
N SER A 297 -3.94 -6.28 14.67
CA SER A 297 -2.51 -6.58 14.50
C SER A 297 -1.89 -5.97 13.23
N HIS A 298 -2.75 -5.58 12.27
CA HIS A 298 -2.37 -4.81 11.07
C HIS A 298 -2.55 -3.29 11.23
N GLY A 299 -2.83 -2.81 12.44
CA GLY A 299 -2.98 -1.38 12.74
C GLY A 299 -4.31 -0.78 12.29
N GLN A 300 -5.35 -1.59 12.05
CA GLN A 300 -6.67 -1.07 11.70
C GLN A 300 -7.35 -0.37 12.89
N PRO A 301 -8.01 0.78 12.66
CA PRO A 301 -8.85 1.42 13.67
C PRO A 301 -10.11 0.60 13.93
N ARG A 302 -10.86 0.97 14.97
CA ARG A 302 -12.03 0.20 15.42
C ARG A 302 -13.17 0.13 14.39
N PHE A 303 -13.39 1.20 13.64
CA PHE A 303 -14.45 1.36 12.65
C PHE A 303 -13.83 1.72 11.29
N ALA A 304 -12.95 0.85 10.77
CA ALA A 304 -12.19 1.12 9.55
C ALA A 304 -13.08 1.36 8.31
N ASP A 305 -14.25 0.73 8.28
CA ASP A 305 -15.33 0.93 7.31
C ASP A 305 -15.87 2.37 7.29
N SER A 306 -15.84 3.07 8.43
CA SER A 306 -16.29 4.46 8.55
C SER A 306 -15.23 5.51 8.15
N TRP A 307 -14.05 5.11 7.66
CA TRP A 307 -12.98 6.02 7.21
C TRP A 307 -13.13 6.51 5.76
N CYS A 308 -14.34 6.41 5.19
CA CYS A 308 -14.61 6.70 3.78
C CYS A 308 -14.31 8.13 3.33
N HIS A 309 -14.17 9.07 4.27
CA HIS A 309 -13.92 10.49 3.99
C HIS A 309 -12.44 10.87 3.93
N LEU A 310 -11.52 9.99 4.32
CA LEU A 310 -10.08 10.25 4.31
C LEU A 310 -9.42 9.45 3.21
N TYR A 311 -8.90 10.16 2.22
CA TYR A 311 -8.31 9.58 1.02
C TYR A 311 -6.79 9.52 1.13
N ALA A 312 -6.17 10.19 2.10
CA ALA A 312 -4.71 10.15 2.23
C ALA A 312 -4.24 10.08 3.67
N LEU A 313 -5.09 10.34 4.66
CA LEU A 313 -4.73 10.19 6.07
C LEU A 313 -5.10 8.82 6.66
N SER A 314 -4.28 8.38 7.60
CA SER A 314 -4.46 7.15 8.39
C SER A 314 -4.10 7.38 9.85
N PRO A 315 -4.51 6.48 10.76
CA PRO A 315 -3.99 6.48 12.12
C PRO A 315 -2.46 6.36 12.12
N LYS A 316 -1.81 7.16 12.96
CA LYS A 316 -0.39 7.01 13.27
C LYS A 316 -0.16 5.66 13.97
N PRO A 317 0.91 4.92 13.61
CA PRO A 317 1.28 3.70 14.32
C PRO A 317 1.38 3.94 15.83
N ASP A 318 1.00 2.92 16.60
CA ASP A 318 1.08 2.89 18.06
C ASP A 318 0.26 3.93 18.83
N VAL A 319 -0.61 4.70 18.14
CA VAL A 319 -1.56 5.58 18.83
C VAL A 319 -2.62 4.75 19.55
N PRO A 320 -2.85 5.01 20.86
CA PRO A 320 -3.94 4.38 21.58
C PRO A 320 -5.30 4.64 20.93
N LEU A 321 -6.12 3.59 20.78
CA LEU A 321 -7.42 3.70 20.12
C LEU A 321 -8.33 4.74 20.78
N ASP A 322 -8.31 4.84 22.10
CA ASP A 322 -9.13 5.82 22.83
C ASP A 322 -8.72 7.28 22.58
N MET A 323 -7.42 7.53 22.37
CA MET A 323 -6.92 8.83 21.91
C MET A 323 -7.43 9.13 20.50
N LEU A 324 -7.34 8.18 19.58
CA LEU A 324 -7.86 8.34 18.22
C LEU A 324 -9.37 8.64 18.22
N GLU A 325 -10.17 7.86 18.96
CA GLU A 325 -11.61 8.08 19.10
C GLU A 325 -11.93 9.44 19.71
N TRP A 326 -11.11 9.95 20.64
CA TRP A 326 -11.29 11.29 21.21
C TRP A 326 -11.14 12.39 20.15
N TYR A 327 -10.12 12.32 19.29
CA TYR A 327 -9.97 13.29 18.19
C TYR A 327 -11.11 13.19 17.17
N ILE A 328 -11.56 11.98 16.84
CA ILE A 328 -12.68 11.78 15.91
C ILE A 328 -13.97 12.34 16.51
N ALA A 329 -14.23 12.11 17.81
CA ALA A 329 -15.36 12.70 18.51
C ALA A 329 -15.30 14.23 18.51
N LEU A 330 -14.14 14.82 18.80
CA LEU A 330 -13.93 16.27 18.75
C LEU A 330 -14.23 16.85 17.36
N ILE A 331 -13.70 16.22 16.31
CA ILE A 331 -13.96 16.62 14.91
C ILE A 331 -15.44 16.51 14.58
N ARG A 332 -16.08 15.39 14.94
CA ARG A 332 -17.50 15.16 14.69
C ARG A 332 -18.36 16.19 15.42
N GLU A 333 -18.12 16.43 16.70
CA GLU A 333 -18.90 17.38 17.50
C GLU A 333 -18.78 18.80 16.95
N GLU A 334 -17.56 19.22 16.62
CA GLU A 334 -17.31 20.57 16.10
C GLU A 334 -17.94 20.80 14.72
N THR A 335 -17.82 19.84 13.82
CA THR A 335 -18.41 19.94 12.47
C THR A 335 -19.93 19.93 12.55
N ASN A 336 -20.53 19.12 13.43
CA ASN A 336 -21.98 19.14 13.69
C ASN A 336 -22.44 20.50 14.27
N ARG A 337 -21.71 21.05 15.24
CA ARG A 337 -21.99 22.38 15.81
C ARG A 337 -21.96 23.47 14.73
N THR A 338 -20.96 23.41 13.86
CA THR A 338 -20.78 24.37 12.77
C THR A 338 -21.94 24.30 11.78
N VAL A 339 -22.36 23.10 11.36
CA VAL A 339 -23.49 22.90 10.45
C VAL A 339 -24.82 23.29 11.09
N ALA A 340 -25.01 23.01 12.38
CA ALA A 340 -26.22 23.40 13.11
C ALA A 340 -26.41 24.93 13.18
N ALA A 341 -25.32 25.69 13.15
CA ALA A 341 -25.32 27.16 13.15
C ALA A 341 -25.57 27.78 11.75
N LEU A 342 -25.57 26.99 10.68
CA LEU A 342 -25.82 27.49 9.32
C LEU A 342 -27.30 27.88 9.11
N PRO A 343 -27.60 28.79 8.17
CA PRO A 343 -28.96 29.06 7.73
C PRO A 343 -29.68 27.78 7.29
N ILE A 344 -31.00 27.71 7.55
CA ILE A 344 -31.83 26.51 7.35
C ILE A 344 -31.64 25.89 5.95
N GLY A 345 -31.56 26.69 4.90
CA GLY A 345 -31.39 26.19 3.52
C GLY A 345 -30.08 25.45 3.30
N HIS A 346 -28.96 26.01 3.77
CA HIS A 346 -27.64 25.35 3.66
C HIS A 346 -27.54 24.14 4.57
N ARG A 347 -28.12 24.22 5.78
CA ARG A 347 -28.16 23.09 6.72
C ARG A 347 -28.93 21.91 6.14
N ALA A 348 -30.12 22.14 5.58
CA ALA A 348 -30.97 21.10 5.01
C ALA A 348 -30.28 20.36 3.85
N GLU A 349 -29.52 21.08 3.02
CA GLU A 349 -28.77 20.46 1.93
C GLU A 349 -27.62 19.58 2.43
N LEU A 350 -26.86 20.04 3.44
CA LEU A 350 -25.81 19.23 4.05
C LEU A 350 -26.37 18.01 4.78
N GLU A 351 -27.48 18.15 5.52
CA GLU A 351 -28.17 17.03 6.18
C GLU A 351 -28.67 16.00 5.16
N ARG A 352 -29.19 16.47 4.02
CA ARG A 352 -29.60 15.60 2.90
C ARG A 352 -28.40 14.82 2.34
N LEU A 353 -27.26 15.49 2.12
CA LEU A 353 -26.04 14.86 1.63
C LEU A 353 -25.44 13.88 2.66
N ALA A 354 -25.49 14.22 3.95
CA ALA A 354 -25.04 13.34 5.03
C ALA A 354 -25.81 12.02 5.09
N GLY A 355 -27.08 12.01 4.65
CA GLY A 355 -27.87 10.78 4.54
C GLY A 355 -27.32 9.75 3.54
N TYR A 356 -26.41 10.13 2.64
CA TYR A 356 -25.77 9.24 1.67
C TYR A 356 -24.36 8.80 2.06
N THR A 357 -23.89 9.15 3.26
CA THR A 357 -22.53 8.86 3.68
C THR A 357 -22.41 8.58 5.18
N ASP A 358 -21.22 8.21 5.62
CA ASP A 358 -20.97 7.85 7.02
C ASP A 358 -20.80 9.09 7.90
N GLY A 359 -21.46 9.11 9.06
CA GLY A 359 -21.47 10.22 10.02
C GLY A 359 -20.37 10.15 11.10
N TYR A 360 -19.46 9.19 11.03
CA TYR A 360 -18.45 8.93 12.06
C TYR A 360 -17.51 10.12 12.30
N PHE A 361 -17.13 10.82 11.24
CA PHE A 361 -16.36 12.09 11.28
C PHE A 361 -17.26 13.34 11.22
N GLY A 362 -18.58 13.20 11.33
CA GLY A 362 -19.54 14.29 11.18
C GLY A 362 -19.51 14.90 9.76
N TYR A 363 -19.44 16.22 9.68
CA TYR A 363 -19.45 16.97 8.41
C TYR A 363 -18.04 17.36 7.93
N MET A 364 -16.98 16.70 8.44
CA MET A 364 -15.59 16.96 8.02
C MET A 364 -15.42 16.89 6.50
N TRP A 365 -16.11 15.96 5.83
CA TRP A 365 -16.08 15.81 4.38
C TRP A 365 -16.52 17.07 3.61
N ALA A 366 -17.44 17.86 4.18
CA ALA A 366 -17.89 19.12 3.59
C ALA A 366 -16.84 20.24 3.76
N GLU A 367 -16.13 20.26 4.90
CA GLU A 367 -15.06 21.23 5.15
C GLU A 367 -13.78 20.96 4.36
N ILE A 368 -13.52 19.70 3.96
CA ILE A 368 -12.38 19.35 3.10
C ILE A 368 -12.53 19.95 1.68
N GLN A 369 -13.76 20.23 1.22
CA GLN A 369 -14.07 20.87 -0.07
C GLN A 369 -13.41 20.19 -1.29
N ARG A 370 -13.29 18.85 -1.28
CA ARG A 370 -12.80 18.13 -2.46
C ARG A 370 -13.78 18.29 -3.63
N PRO A 371 -13.27 18.40 -4.87
CA PRO A 371 -14.12 18.32 -6.04
C PRO A 371 -14.77 16.94 -6.13
N PHE A 372 -15.83 16.81 -6.95
CA PHE A 372 -16.56 15.55 -7.15
C PHE A 372 -16.17 14.85 -8.46
N GLY A 373 -16.29 13.52 -8.47
CA GLY A 373 -16.18 12.69 -9.67
C GLY A 373 -14.79 12.66 -10.30
N ALA A 374 -14.72 12.84 -11.62
CA ALA A 374 -13.47 12.70 -12.40
C ALA A 374 -12.37 13.68 -11.99
N LEU A 375 -12.72 14.80 -11.34
CA LEU A 375 -11.74 15.74 -10.81
C LEU A 375 -11.07 15.19 -9.54
N THR A 376 -11.81 14.50 -8.67
CA THR A 376 -11.26 13.81 -7.50
C THR A 376 -10.27 12.72 -7.91
N ASP A 377 -10.62 11.95 -8.93
CA ASP A 377 -9.80 10.89 -9.50
C ASP A 377 -8.41 11.36 -9.94
N GLN A 378 -8.33 12.60 -10.43
CA GLN A 378 -7.09 13.21 -10.94
C GLN A 378 -6.27 13.89 -9.85
N MET A 379 -6.84 14.09 -8.65
CA MET A 379 -6.09 14.60 -7.52
C MET A 379 -4.99 13.62 -7.13
N THR A 380 -3.84 14.16 -6.75
CA THR A 380 -2.74 13.37 -6.20
C THR A 380 -3.02 13.06 -4.75
N LEU A 381 -2.50 11.92 -4.25
CA LEU A 381 -2.65 11.55 -2.85
C LEU A 381 -2.05 12.63 -1.93
N GLY A 382 -0.96 13.27 -2.35
CA GLY A 382 -0.37 14.42 -1.64
C GLY A 382 -1.30 15.65 -1.60
N ALA A 383 -2.04 15.93 -2.68
CA ALA A 383 -3.03 17.01 -2.68
C ALA A 383 -4.21 16.70 -1.75
N CYS A 384 -4.69 15.45 -1.73
CA CYS A 384 -5.70 15.00 -0.78
C CYS A 384 -5.20 15.11 0.67
N ALA A 385 -3.97 14.68 0.96
CA ALA A 385 -3.37 14.78 2.29
C ALA A 385 -3.32 16.22 2.81
N ARG A 386 -2.89 17.17 1.96
CA ARG A 386 -2.86 18.59 2.33
C ARG A 386 -4.26 19.13 2.65
N ALA A 387 -5.25 18.85 1.80
CA ALA A 387 -6.62 19.30 2.02
C ALA A 387 -7.23 18.70 3.30
N GLU A 388 -7.02 17.41 3.54
CA GLU A 388 -7.49 16.70 4.74
C GLU A 388 -6.82 17.23 6.01
N MET A 389 -5.49 17.41 6.00
CA MET A 389 -4.74 17.92 7.14
C MET A 389 -5.16 19.35 7.48
N MET A 390 -5.29 20.22 6.48
CA MET A 390 -5.73 21.60 6.67
C MET A 390 -7.14 21.67 7.27
N ALA A 391 -8.08 20.85 6.79
CA ALA A 391 -9.43 20.81 7.33
C ALA A 391 -9.45 20.35 8.79
N ILE A 392 -8.75 19.25 9.11
CA ILE A 392 -8.66 18.73 10.48
C ILE A 392 -8.04 19.77 11.41
N GLU A 393 -6.95 20.42 11.00
CA GLU A 393 -6.29 21.45 11.79
C GLU A 393 -7.23 22.62 12.09
N GLN A 394 -7.96 23.12 11.09
CA GLN A 394 -8.92 24.21 11.27
C GLN A 394 -10.06 23.83 12.20
N ILE A 395 -10.61 22.63 12.07
CA ILE A 395 -11.67 22.10 12.94
C ILE A 395 -11.17 22.03 14.38
N ILE A 396 -9.99 21.45 14.63
CA ILE A 396 -9.43 21.32 15.99
C ILE A 396 -9.15 22.69 16.61
N ARG A 397 -8.58 23.63 15.86
CA ARG A 397 -8.34 25.00 16.35
C ARG A 397 -9.64 25.69 16.74
N ARG A 398 -10.73 25.49 15.98
CA ARG A 398 -12.05 26.06 16.26
C ARG A 398 -12.73 25.40 17.45
N ALA A 399 -12.53 24.09 17.63
CA ALA A 399 -13.08 23.34 18.76
C ALA A 399 -12.41 23.71 20.10
N LEU A 400 -11.09 23.92 20.10
CA LEU A 400 -10.28 24.12 21.30
C LEU A 400 -9.81 25.57 21.55
N GLY A 401 -9.99 26.45 20.57
CA GLY A 401 -9.58 27.86 20.63
C GLY A 401 -10.70 28.83 21.02
N GLY A 402 -11.80 28.31 21.58
CA GLY A 402 -12.89 29.11 22.14
C GLY A 402 -12.47 29.93 23.35
#